data_AF-A0A847AL77-F1
#
_entry.id   AF-A0A847AL77-F1
#
_cell.length_a   1.000
_cell.length_b   1.000
_cell.length_c   1.000
_cell.angle_alpha   90.00
_cell.angle_beta   90.00
_cell.angle_gamma   90.00
#
_symmetry.space_group_name_H-M   'P 1'
#
loop_
_entity.id
_entity.type
_entity.pdbx_description
1 polymer ?
#
loop_
_entity_poly.entity_id
_entity_poly.type
_entity_poly.pdbx_seq_one_letter_code
_entity_poly.pdbx_strand_id
1 'polypeptide(L)' 'MLDMETWEISHYFIEIFKISKRCRYNNCSHTHEPECAVKEAVEDGIIAKSRYISYIGMLEDDEKYRKPH' A
#
# COMPACT_ATOMS: atom_id res chain seq x y z
N MET A 1 2.85 7.21 21.99
CA MET A 1 1.98 6.54 21.00
C MET A 1 2.84 6.37 19.76
N LEU A 2 2.91 5.18 19.18
CA LEU A 2 3.70 4.94 17.96
C LEU A 2 2.85 5.42 16.78
N ASP A 3 3.18 6.59 16.24
CA ASP A 3 2.70 7.03 14.93
C ASP A 3 3.37 6.14 13.88
N MET A 4 2.70 5.06 13.46
CA MET A 4 3.21 4.24 12.36
C MET A 4 2.99 5.01 11.07
N GLU A 5 4.06 5.48 10.45
CA GLU A 5 3.94 6.17 9.18
C GLU A 5 3.64 5.18 8.04
N THR A 6 2.98 5.64 6.98
CA THR A 6 2.55 4.78 5.85
C THR A 6 3.68 4.01 5.17
N TRP A 7 4.92 4.52 5.24
CA TRP A 7 6.11 3.81 4.77
C TRP A 7 6.47 2.60 5.64
N GLU A 8 6.18 2.62 6.95
CA GLU A 8 6.39 1.47 7.83
C GLU A 8 5.41 0.34 7.50
N ILE A 9 4.16 0.69 7.17
CA ILE A 9 3.14 -0.28 6.72
C ILE A 9 3.63 -1.00 5.47
N SER A 10 4.17 -0.27 4.48
CA SER A 10 4.71 -0.87 3.25
C SER A 10 5.83 -1.88 3.54
N HIS A 11 6.65 -1.63 4.57
CA HIS A 11 7.77 -2.50 4.93
C HIS A 11 7.32 -3.86 5.51
N TYR A 12 6.13 -3.95 6.12
CA TYR A 12 5.54 -5.22 6.55
C TYR A 12 5.05 -6.09 5.37
N PHE A 13 4.91 -5.49 4.18
CA PHE A 13 4.52 -6.16 2.95
C PHE A 13 5.64 -6.06 1.91
N ILE A 14 6.69 -6.85 2.09
CA ILE A 14 7.90 -6.86 1.25
C ILE A 14 7.57 -6.98 -0.26
N GLU A 15 6.55 -7.75 -0.61
CA GLU A 15 6.05 -7.89 -1.99
C GLU A 15 5.54 -6.56 -2.56
N ILE A 16 4.71 -5.84 -1.80
CA ILE A 16 4.19 -4.52 -2.15
C ILE A 16 5.33 -3.51 -2.21
N PHE A 17 6.24 -3.48 -1.22
CA PHE A 17 7.38 -2.58 -1.21
C PHE A 17 8.36 -2.77 -2.39
N LYS A 18 8.55 -4.02 -2.84
CA LYS A 18 9.40 -4.31 -4.00
C LYS A 18 8.75 -3.83 -5.30
N ILE A 19 7.45 -4.04 -5.44
CA ILE A 19 6.69 -3.65 -6.65
C ILE A 19 6.40 -2.14 -6.67
N SER A 20 6.23 -1.50 -5.52
CA SER A 20 5.97 -0.06 -5.42
C SER A 20 7.06 0.80 -6.06
N LYS A 21 8.31 0.31 -6.08
CA LYS A 21 9.43 0.93 -6.82
C LYS A 21 9.22 1.01 -8.33
N ARG A 22 8.27 0.25 -8.87
CA ARG A 22 7.88 0.25 -10.28
C ARG A 22 6.60 1.06 -10.54
N CYS A 23 5.98 1.61 -9.51
CA CYS A 23 4.85 2.50 -9.70
C CYS A 23 5.27 3.75 -10.47
N ARG A 24 4.38 4.24 -11.32
CA ARG A 24 4.59 5.47 -12.09
C ARG A 24 4.81 6.70 -11.19
N TYR A 25 4.18 6.71 -10.02
CA TYR A 25 4.21 7.80 -9.05
C TYR A 25 5.01 7.42 -7.81
N ASN A 26 5.91 8.31 -7.37
CA ASN A 26 6.74 8.11 -6.17
C ASN A 26 5.93 8.11 -4.86
N ASN A 27 4.75 8.72 -4.85
CA ASN A 27 3.82 8.80 -3.72
C ASN A 27 2.55 7.96 -3.94
N CYS A 28 2.66 6.88 -4.73
CA CYS A 28 1.53 6.01 -5.00
C CYS A 28 1.04 5.34 -3.71
N SER A 29 -0.20 5.60 -3.32
CA SER A 29 -0.87 4.94 -2.19
C SER A 29 -1.34 3.52 -2.53
N HIS A 30 -1.32 3.17 -3.82
CA HIS A 30 -1.81 1.91 -4.38
C HIS A 30 -3.33 1.73 -4.27
N THR A 31 -4.09 2.80 -3.99
CA THR A 31 -5.54 2.75 -3.74
C THR A 31 -6.35 3.13 -4.99
N HIS A 32 -6.05 4.28 -5.60
CA HIS A 32 -6.84 4.89 -6.67
C HIS A 32 -6.02 5.31 -7.89
N GLU A 33 -4.70 5.20 -7.81
CA GLU A 33 -3.81 5.67 -8.87
C GLU A 33 -3.96 4.84 -10.16
N PRO A 34 -3.96 5.50 -11.34
CA PRO A 34 -3.85 4.82 -12.62
C PRO A 34 -2.43 4.24 -12.79
N GLU A 35 -2.31 3.12 -13.50
CA GLU A 35 -1.03 2.46 -13.80
C GLU A 35 -0.20 2.14 -12.54
N CYS A 36 -0.88 1.62 -11.52
CA CYS A 36 -0.24 1.17 -10.30
C CYS A 36 0.33 -0.24 -10.50
N ALA A 37 1.66 -0.34 -10.54
CA ALA A 37 2.36 -1.63 -10.65
C ALA A 37 1.95 -2.65 -9.57
N VAL A 38 1.56 -2.19 -8.37
CA VAL A 38 1.06 -3.07 -7.30
C VAL A 38 -0.30 -3.68 -7.67
N LYS A 39 -1.21 -2.89 -8.25
CA LYS A 39 -2.51 -3.41 -8.69
C LYS A 39 -2.35 -4.39 -9.85
N GLU A 40 -1.50 -4.07 -10.82
CA GLU A 40 -1.17 -4.99 -11.92
C GLU A 40 -0.59 -6.30 -11.37
N ALA A 41 0.35 -6.23 -10.43
CA ALA A 41 0.93 -7.42 -9.80
C ALA A 41 -0.11 -8.23 -9.01
N VAL A 42 -1.18 -7.62 -8.49
CA VAL A 42 -2.30 -8.34 -7.87
C VAL A 42 -3.16 -9.04 -8.92
N GLU A 43 -3.41 -8.39 -10.05
CA GLU A 43 -4.16 -8.96 -11.18
C GLU A 43 -3.41 -10.13 -11.82
N ASP A 44 -2.09 -10.02 -11.96
CA ASP A 44 -1.19 -11.06 -12.46
C ASP A 44 -0.96 -12.20 -11.45
N GLY A 45 -1.48 -12.08 -10.23
CA GLY A 45 -1.31 -13.06 -9.16
C GLY A 45 0.10 -13.11 -8.54
N ILE A 46 0.96 -12.14 -8.86
CA ILE A 46 2.29 -11.97 -8.26
C ILE A 46 2.16 -11.57 -6.79
N ILE A 47 1.19 -10.70 -6.46
CA ILE A 47 0.81 -10.35 -5.10
C ILE A 47 -0.53 -11.02 -4.81
N ALA A 48 -0.60 -11.77 -3.72
CA ALA A 48 -1.85 -12.39 -3.32
C ALA A 48 -2.90 -11.30 -3.00
N LYS A 49 -4.09 -11.43 -3.59
CA LYS A 49 -5.19 -10.47 -3.39
C LYS A 49 -5.51 -10.25 -1.90
N SER A 50 -5.43 -11.30 -1.08
CA SER A 50 -5.60 -11.19 0.38
C SER A 50 -4.58 -10.26 1.03
N ARG A 51 -3.32 -10.29 0.59
CA ARG A 51 -2.23 -9.43 1.09
C ARG A 51 -2.48 -7.97 0.73
N TYR A 52 -2.92 -7.71 -0.50
CA TYR A 52 -3.33 -6.37 -0.92
C TYR A 52 -4.53 -5.85 -0.11
N ILE A 53 -5.56 -6.68 0.12
CA ILE A 53 -6.72 -6.28 0.95
C ILE A 53 -6.26 -5.94 2.38
N SER A 54 -5.39 -6.75 2.99
CA SER A 54 -4.85 -6.46 4.33
C SER A 54 -4.06 -5.15 4.35
N TYR A 55 -3.26 -4.89 3.32
CA TYR A 55 -2.49 -3.64 3.19
C TYR A 55 -3.41 -2.41 3.12
N ILE A 56 -4.43 -2.44 2.26
CA ILE A 56 -5.41 -1.35 2.13
C ILE A 56 -6.17 -1.16 3.46
N GLY A 57 -6.59 -2.25 4.10
CA GLY A 57 -7.26 -2.17 5.40
C GLY A 57 -6.40 -1.50 6.47
N MET A 58 -5.10 -1.77 6.51
CA MET A 58 -4.17 -1.11 7.44
C MET A 58 -3.96 0.37 7.12
N LEU A 59 -3.95 0.73 5.83
CA LEU A 59 -3.86 2.13 5.38
C LEU A 59 -5.10 2.94 5.74
N GLU A 60 -6.30 2.40 5.51
CA GLU A 60 -7.56 3.08 5.83
C GLU A 60 -7.79 3.20 7.34
N ASP A 61 -7.34 2.22 8.12
CA ASP A 61 -7.40 2.27 9.58
C ASP A 61 -6.49 3.42 10.10
N ASP A 62 -5.28 3.58 9.55
CA ASP A 62 -4.39 4.70 9.86
C ASP A 62 -5.05 6.05 9.54
N GLU A 63 -5.68 6.18 8.37
CA GLU A 63 -6.39 7.41 7.96
C GLU A 63 -7.57 7.74 8.88
N LYS A 64 -8.29 6.73 9.38
CA LYS A 64 -9.43 6.89 10.28
C LYS A 64 -9.02 7.36 11.69
N TYR A 65 -7.81 7.04 12.14
CA TYR A 65 -7.28 7.45 13.44
C TYR A 65 -6.38 8.69 13.39
N ARG A 66 -5.93 9.10 12.18
CA ARG A 66 -5.18 10.35 11.99
C ARG A 66 -6.13 11.55 12.06
N LYS A 67 -6.41 12.03 13.28
CA LYS A 67 -7.09 13.33 13.45
C LYS A 67 -6.29 14.42 12.72
N PRO A 68 -6.92 15.27 11.90
CA PRO A 68 -6.23 16.41 11.30
C PRO A 68 -5.73 17.31 12.43
N HIS A 69 -4.43 17.59 12.42
CA HIS A 69 -3.81 18.56 13.33
C HIS A 69 -3.85 19.96 12.70
#